data_AF-A0A0F0LDQ8-F1
#
_entry.id   AF-A0A0F0LDQ8-F1
#
_cell.length_a   1.000
_cell.length_b   1.000
_cell.length_c   1.000
_cell.angle_alpha   90.00
_cell.angle_beta   90.00
_cell.angle_gamma   90.00
#
_symmetry.space_group_name_H-M   'P 1'
#
loop_
_entity.id
_entity.type
_entity.pdbx_description
1 polymer ?
#
loop_
_entity_poly.entity_id
_entity_poly.type
_entity_poly.pdbx_seq_one_letter_code
_entity_poly.pdbx_strand_id
1 'polypeptide(L)' 'MWTMPDDEPSVSPEPAEADSADSGSRQRVVRVRGSRRARLTPAPGTHAEPDERDRESGAGAKGASGPNDAALRREVPPHY' A
#
# COMPACT_ATOMS: atom_id res chain seq x y z
N MET A 1 -45.65 -8.78 -4.15
CA MET A 1 -46.05 -7.79 -3.14
C MET A 1 -45.04 -7.91 -2.00
N TRP A 2 -44.04 -7.03 -1.96
CA TRP A 2 -42.99 -7.04 -0.94
C TRP A 2 -43.20 -5.80 -0.06
N THR A 3 -43.44 -6.01 1.23
CA THR A 3 -43.54 -4.93 2.22
C THR A 3 -42.12 -4.58 2.67
N MET A 4 -41.75 -3.31 2.55
CA MET A 4 -40.54 -2.73 3.13
C MET A 4 -40.71 -2.58 4.65
N PRO A 5 -39.72 -2.94 5.48
CA PRO A 5 -39.58 -2.33 6.79
C PRO A 5 -38.86 -0.99 6.66
N ASP A 6 -39.57 0.10 6.96
CA ASP A 6 -38.99 1.39 7.32
C ASP A 6 -38.22 1.23 8.63
N ASP A 7 -36.91 1.05 8.53
CA ASP A 7 -35.98 1.30 9.64
C ASP A 7 -35.00 2.35 9.12
N GLU A 8 -35.42 3.62 9.20
CA GLU A 8 -34.53 4.77 9.08
C GLU A 8 -33.67 4.81 10.36
N PRO A 9 -32.36 4.51 10.31
CA PRO A 9 -31.51 4.88 11.43
C PRO A 9 -31.42 6.41 11.42
N SER A 10 -32.10 7.03 12.37
CA SER A 10 -31.89 8.44 12.73
C SER A 10 -30.45 8.62 13.23
N VAL A 11 -29.51 8.69 12.30
CA VAL A 11 -28.14 9.13 12.54
C VAL A 11 -28.20 10.64 12.45
N SER A 12 -28.43 11.27 13.60
CA SER A 12 -28.08 12.67 13.78
C SER A 12 -26.61 12.85 13.38
N PRO A 13 -26.26 13.78 12.49
CA PRO A 13 -24.86 14.07 12.23
C PRO A 13 -24.31 14.78 13.48
N GLU A 14 -23.79 14.01 14.43
CA GLU A 14 -22.89 14.55 15.45
C GLU A 14 -21.75 15.28 14.73
N PRO A 15 -21.36 16.47 15.21
CA PRO A 15 -20.41 17.32 14.52
C PRO A 15 -19.07 16.58 14.37
N ALA A 16 -18.45 16.80 13.22
CA ALA A 16 -17.19 16.22 12.77
C ALA A 16 -15.99 16.50 13.70
N GLU A 17 -15.93 15.83 14.85
CA GLU A 17 -14.76 15.83 15.75
C GLU A 17 -14.00 14.49 15.74
N ALA A 18 -14.07 13.75 14.63
CA ALA A 18 -13.36 12.47 14.47
C ALA A 18 -11.94 12.60 13.89
N ASP A 19 -11.33 13.80 13.88
CA ASP A 19 -10.01 14.01 13.24
C ASP A 19 -8.85 14.20 14.24
N SER A 20 -9.11 14.20 15.56
CA SER A 20 -8.07 14.46 16.57
C SER A 20 -7.57 13.24 17.36
N ALA A 21 -8.25 12.09 17.29
CA ALA A 21 -7.86 10.87 18.03
C ALA A 21 -6.80 9.99 17.34
N ASP A 22 -6.45 10.27 16.08
CA ASP A 22 -5.61 9.40 15.24
C ASP A 22 -4.17 9.92 15.05
N SER A 23 -3.86 11.09 15.61
CA SER A 23 -2.60 11.82 15.35
C SER A 23 -1.32 11.13 15.85
N GLY A 24 -1.43 10.11 16.69
CA GLY A 24 -0.31 9.32 17.22
C GLY A 24 -0.16 7.90 16.66
N SER A 25 -1.15 7.39 15.93
CA SER A 25 -1.25 5.97 15.57
C SER A 25 -0.86 5.71 14.11
N ARG A 26 -1.14 6.64 13.20
CA ARG A 26 -0.89 6.48 11.76
C ARG A 26 0.44 7.07 11.32
N GLN A 27 1.07 6.40 10.36
CA GLN A 27 2.27 6.90 9.69
C GLN A 27 1.94 8.16 8.89
N ARG A 28 2.77 9.20 9.01
CA ARG A 28 2.51 10.49 8.36
C ARG A 28 2.76 10.43 6.86
N VAL A 29 1.88 11.07 6.09
CA VAL A 29 1.97 11.18 4.64
C VAL A 29 2.49 12.57 4.26
N VAL A 30 3.60 12.63 3.53
CA VAL A 30 4.24 13.87 3.07
C VAL A 30 4.11 14.01 1.56
N ARG A 31 3.55 15.14 1.11
CA ARG A 31 3.48 15.48 -0.32
C ARG A 31 4.85 15.96 -0.79
N VAL A 32 5.39 15.34 -1.83
CA VAL A 32 6.67 15.75 -2.42
C VAL A 32 6.42 16.56 -3.68
N ARG A 33 7.03 17.76 -3.74
CA ARG A 33 6.97 18.64 -4.91
C ARG A 33 7.48 17.89 -6.14
N GLY A 34 6.68 17.87 -7.20
CA GLY A 34 7.04 17.22 -8.48
C GLY A 34 6.74 15.71 -8.52
N SER A 35 6.38 15.09 -7.40
CA SER A 35 5.90 13.70 -7.40
C SER A 35 4.38 13.66 -7.51
N ARG A 36 3.86 12.74 -8.34
CA ARG A 36 2.42 12.43 -8.39
C ARG A 36 1.97 11.68 -7.13
N ARG A 37 2.87 10.91 -6.51
CA ARG A 37 2.61 10.10 -5.32
C ARG A 37 3.16 10.79 -4.07
N ALA A 38 2.40 10.75 -2.98
CA ALA A 38 2.90 11.14 -1.67
C ALA A 38 3.86 10.07 -1.12
N ARG A 39 4.74 10.48 -0.20
CA ARG A 39 5.67 9.59 0.51
C ARG A 39 5.21 9.40 1.94
N LEU A 40 5.55 8.25 2.51
CA LEU A 40 5.32 7.96 3.92
C LEU A 40 6.57 8.32 4.72
N THR A 41 6.41 8.91 5.91
CA THR A 41 7.51 9.04 6.87
C THR A 41 7.89 7.66 7.39
N PRO A 42 9.16 7.38 7.73
CA PRO A 42 9.53 6.11 8.36
C PRO A 42 8.63 5.80 9.57
N ALA A 43 8.27 4.53 9.74
CA ALA A 43 7.49 4.13 10.91
C ALA A 43 8.39 4.25 12.15
N PRO A 44 7.83 4.61 13.32
CA PRO A 44 8.58 4.67 14.56
C PRO A 44 9.30 3.33 14.83
N GLY A 45 10.58 3.39 15.22
CA GLY A 45 11.39 2.19 15.51
C GLY A 45 11.84 1.39 14.28
N THR A 46 11.66 1.92 13.07
CA THR A 46 12.16 1.31 11.82
C THR A 46 13.31 2.10 11.22
N HIS A 47 14.22 1.41 10.53
CA HIS A 47 15.38 2.00 9.87
C HIS A 47 15.25 1.85 8.35
N ALA A 48 15.90 2.76 7.61
CA ALA A 48 15.89 2.76 6.15
C ALA A 48 16.95 1.82 5.53
N GLU A 49 17.95 1.45 6.33
CA GLU A 49 18.99 0.50 5.91
C GLU A 49 18.42 -0.93 5.86
N PRO A 50 18.82 -1.74 4.87
CA PRO A 50 18.42 -3.13 4.81
C PRO A 50 19.04 -3.93 5.95
N ASP A 51 18.25 -4.83 6.56
CA ASP A 51 18.76 -5.78 7.54
C ASP A 51 19.69 -6.80 6.86
N GLU A 52 20.55 -7.47 7.62
CA GLU A 52 21.39 -8.57 7.10
C GLU A 52 20.55 -9.67 6.42
N ARG A 53 19.36 -9.96 6.96
CA ARG A 53 18.38 -10.88 6.37
C ARG A 53 17.89 -10.45 4.98
N ASP A 54 17.83 -9.14 4.73
CA ASP A 54 17.40 -8.60 3.44
C ASP A 54 18.52 -8.70 2.39
N ARG A 55 19.79 -8.74 2.82
CA ARG A 55 20.94 -8.90 1.90
C ARG A 55 20.95 -10.28 1.25
N GLU A 56 20.54 -11.31 1.97
CA GLU A 56 20.45 -12.69 1.44
C GLU A 56 19.37 -12.83 0.35
N SER A 57 18.36 -11.94 0.36
CA SER A 57 17.28 -11.89 -0.64
C SER A 57 17.58 -10.95 -1.81
N GLY A 58 18.71 -10.23 -1.78
CA GLY A 58 19.06 -9.18 -2.74
C GLY A 58 19.48 -9.70 -4.12
N ALA A 59 18.89 -9.10 -5.16
CA ALA A 59 19.31 -9.08 -6.57
C ALA A 59 19.99 -10.37 -7.09
N GLY A 60 19.27 -11.49 -7.07
CA GLY A 60 19.81 -12.76 -7.58
C GLY A 60 19.25 -13.98 -6.89
N ALA A 61 18.50 -13.81 -5.80
CA ALA A 61 17.59 -14.85 -5.34
C ALA A 61 16.68 -15.19 -6.53
N LYS A 62 16.97 -16.30 -7.19
CA LYS A 62 16.06 -16.95 -8.14
C LYS A 62 14.87 -17.42 -7.30
N GLY A 63 14.03 -16.47 -6.87
CA GLY A 63 12.69 -16.78 -6.42
C GLY A 63 12.07 -17.68 -7.47
N ALA A 64 11.26 -18.65 -7.03
CA ALA A 64 10.66 -19.63 -7.94
C ALA A 64 10.09 -18.89 -9.16
N SER A 65 10.71 -19.11 -10.33
CA SER A 65 10.38 -18.41 -11.56
C SER A 65 8.90 -18.60 -11.84
N GLY A 66 8.13 -17.52 -11.75
CA GLY A 66 6.68 -17.60 -11.89
C GLY A 66 6.25 -17.94 -13.33
N PRO A 67 4.98 -18.29 -13.55
CA PRO A 67 4.43 -18.46 -14.90
C PRO A 67 4.67 -17.25 -15.82
N ASN A 68 4.62 -16.04 -15.26
CA ASN A 68 4.92 -14.79 -15.97
C ASN A 68 6.36 -14.74 -16.48
N ASP A 69 7.34 -15.07 -15.64
CA ASP A 69 8.76 -15.07 -16.01
C ASP A 69 9.07 -16.11 -17.09
N ALA A 70 8.33 -17.23 -17.10
CA ALA A 70 8.44 -18.24 -18.15
C ALA A 70 7.86 -17.76 -19.48
N ALA A 71 6.75 -17.04 -19.46
CA ALA A 71 6.14 -16.44 -20.65
C ALA A 71 7.05 -15.36 -21.25
N LEU A 72 7.57 -14.44 -20.43
CA LEU A 72 8.45 -13.36 -20.87
C LEU A 72 9.74 -13.85 -21.53
N ARG A 73 10.31 -14.97 -21.08
CA ARG A 73 11.51 -15.57 -21.71
C ARG A 73 11.23 -16.22 -23.06
N ARG A 74 9.97 -16.60 -23.33
CA ARG A 74 9.56 -17.18 -24.61
C ARG A 74 9.19 -16.10 -25.62
N GLU A 75 8.63 -15.00 -25.13
CA GLU A 75 8.13 -13.89 -25.94
C GLU A 75 9.20 -12.81 -26.15
N VAL A 76 10.44 -13.21 -26.44
CA VAL A 76 11.52 -12.27 -26.77
C VAL A 76 11.40 -11.90 -28.25
N PRO A 77 11.16 -10.63 -28.60
CA PRO A 77 11.06 -10.21 -29.99
C PRO A 77 12.36 -10.45 -30.77
N PRO A 78 12.29 -10.78 -32.07
CA PRO A 78 13.49 -10.95 -32.89
C PRO A 78 14.28 -9.64 -32.94
N HIS A 79 15.58 -9.73 -32.72
CA HIS A 79 16.50 -8.61 -32.94
C HIS A 79 16.78 -8.49 -34.44
N TYR A 80 16.57 -7.30 -35.01
CA TYR A 80 16.89 -6.94 -36.40
C TYR A 80 17.96 -5.85 -36.44
#